data_AF-A0A672K8N2-F1
#
_entry.id   AF-A0A672K8N2-F1
#
_cell.length_a   1.000
_cell.length_b   1.000
_cell.length_c   1.000
_cell.angle_alpha   90.00
_cell.angle_beta   90.00
_cell.angle_gamma   90.00
#
_symmetry.space_group_name_H-M   'P 1'
#
loop_
_entity.id
_entity.type
_entity.pdbx_description
1 polymer ?
#
loop_
_entity_poly.entity_id
_entity_poly.type
_entity_poly.pdbx_seq_one_letter_code
_entity_poly.pdbx_strand_id
1 'polypeptide(L)' 'KDGVWKWVDGSALNSFWAPNEPNSRVGDEDCVISHYSWADFPCNYTFVWICERN' A
#
# COMPACT_ATOMS: atom_id res chain seq x y z
N LYS A 1 -14.90 -1.42 -4.28
CA LYS A 1 -14.62 -2.17 -5.52
C LYS A 1 -13.20 -2.63 -5.36
N ASP A 2 -13.03 -3.93 -5.15
CA ASP A 2 -11.71 -4.50 -4.89
C ASP A 2 -10.84 -4.33 -6.14
N GLY A 3 -9.53 -4.11 -5.94
CA GLY A 3 -8.58 -3.83 -7.03
C GLY A 3 -8.41 -2.37 -7.42
N VAL A 4 -8.95 -1.40 -6.67
CA VAL A 4 -8.67 0.04 -6.86
C VAL A 4 -7.99 0.61 -5.62
N TRP A 5 -6.72 0.98 -5.77
CA TRP A 5 -5.92 1.61 -4.73
C TRP A 5 -6.28 3.09 -4.56
N LYS A 6 -6.25 3.57 -3.32
CA LYS A 6 -6.50 4.96 -2.95
C LYS A 6 -5.70 5.33 -1.71
N TRP A 7 -5.29 6.58 -1.59
CA TRP A 7 -4.78 7.11 -0.34
C TRP A 7 -5.89 7.25 0.71
N VAL A 8 -5.53 7.13 1.98
CA VAL A 8 -6.46 7.23 3.11
C VAL A 8 -7.04 8.63 3.29
N ASP A 9 -6.37 9.66 2.77
CA ASP A 9 -6.76 11.07 2.81
C ASP A 9 -7.57 11.51 1.57
N GLY A 10 -7.69 10.65 0.56
CA GLY A 10 -8.39 10.93 -0.70
C GLY A 10 -7.58 11.71 -1.74
N SER A 11 -6.29 11.94 -1.54
CA SER A 11 -5.41 12.55 -2.54
C SER A 11 -5.28 11.68 -3.80
N ALA A 12 -4.89 12.30 -4.92
CA ALA A 12 -4.69 11.60 -6.18
C ALA A 12 -3.55 10.57 -6.08
N LEU A 13 -3.79 9.36 -6.54
CA LEU A 13 -2.81 8.27 -6.47
C LEU A 13 -1.88 8.29 -7.70
N ASN A 14 -0.58 8.43 -7.44
CA ASN A 14 0.48 8.01 -8.35
C ASN A 14 1.16 6.80 -7.71
N SER A 15 1.22 5.67 -8.42
CA SER A 15 1.73 4.42 -7.85
C SER A 15 3.24 4.24 -8.06
N PHE A 16 3.89 3.61 -7.08
CA PHE A 16 5.34 3.31 -7.09
C PHE A 16 5.62 1.83 -6.77
N TRP A 17 4.78 0.93 -7.29
CA TRP A 17 4.89 -0.51 -7.08
C TRP A 17 6.25 -1.08 -7.46
N ALA A 18 6.75 -2.01 -6.65
CA ALA A 18 7.87 -2.86 -7.02
C ALA A 18 7.46 -3.78 -8.18
N PRO A 19 8.43 -4.33 -8.93
CA PRO A 19 8.13 -5.34 -9.94
C PRO A 19 7.36 -6.53 -9.34
N ASN A 20 6.27 -6.91 -10.00
CA ASN A 20 5.32 -7.94 -9.56
C ASN A 20 4.48 -7.58 -8.34
N GLU A 21 4.35 -6.29 -8.00
CA GLU A 21 3.38 -5.80 -7.00
C GLU A 21 2.31 -4.91 -7.66
N PRO A 22 1.09 -4.84 -7.11
CA PRO A 22 0.58 -5.64 -5.98
C PRO A 22 0.23 -7.08 -6.43
N ASN A 23 0.46 -8.08 -5.58
CA ASN A 23 0.23 -9.50 -5.94
C ASN A 23 -0.60 -10.33 -4.96
N SER A 24 -0.93 -9.79 -3.78
CA SER A 24 -1.78 -10.46 -2.80
C SER A 24 -1.29 -11.88 -2.48
N ARG A 25 0.04 -12.04 -2.41
CA ARG A 25 0.76 -13.32 -2.35
C ARG A 25 0.38 -14.16 -1.14
N VAL A 26 -0.01 -13.54 -0.03
CA VAL A 26 -0.40 -14.26 1.21
C VAL A 26 -1.91 -14.20 1.50
N GLY A 27 -2.72 -13.82 0.52
CA GLY A 27 -4.16 -13.67 0.68
C GLY A 27 -4.56 -12.20 0.65
N ASP A 28 -5.17 -11.71 1.72
CA ASP A 28 -5.73 -10.37 1.76
C ASP A 28 -4.66 -9.31 2.13
N GLU A 29 -4.09 -8.67 1.10
CA GLU A 29 -3.04 -7.65 1.20
C GLU A 29 -3.58 -6.30 0.71
N ASP A 30 -4.37 -5.64 1.55
CA ASP A 30 -5.06 -4.39 1.18
C ASP A 30 -4.34 -3.11 1.66
N CYS A 31 -3.17 -3.24 2.29
CA CYS A 31 -2.36 -2.13 2.77
C CYS A 31 -1.02 -2.04 2.05
N VAL A 32 -0.40 -0.87 2.06
CA VAL A 32 0.89 -0.65 1.39
C VAL A 32 2.00 -0.52 2.41
N ILE A 33 3.10 -1.26 2.20
CA ILE A 33 4.39 -0.94 2.80
C ILE A 33 5.29 -0.26 1.78
N SER A 34 6.09 0.70 2.24
CA SER A 34 7.03 1.43 1.40
C SER A 34 8.44 1.32 1.96
N HIS A 35 9.38 0.93 1.10
CA HIS A 35 10.81 1.06 1.36
C HIS A 35 11.46 1.86 0.23
N TYR A 36 11.97 1.19 -0.82
CA TYR A 36 12.40 1.85 -2.06
C TYR A 36 11.27 1.94 -3.11
N SER A 37 10.36 0.97 -3.07
CA SER A 37 9.16 0.86 -3.89
C SER A 37 8.02 0.32 -3.00
N TRP A 38 6.82 0.22 -3.53
CA TRP A 38 5.64 -0.24 -2.81
C TRP A 38 5.41 -1.73 -2.98
N ALA A 39 4.89 -2.37 -1.95
CA ALA A 39 4.33 -3.72 -1.99
C ALA A 39 3.02 -3.73 -1.21
N ASP A 40 2.06 -4.53 -1.65
CA ASP A 40 0.87 -4.80 -0.85
C ASP A 40 1.22 -5.73 0.31
N PHE A 41 0.50 -5.57 1.43
CA PHE A 41 0.74 -6.34 2.66
C PHE A 41 -0.53 -6.41 3.51
N PRO A 42 -0.72 -7.43 4.37
CA PRO A 42 -1.91 -7.50 5.21
C PRO A 42 -1.95 -6.35 6.22
N CYS A 43 -3.10 -5.68 6.28
CA CYS A 43 -3.30 -4.48 7.10
C CYS A 43 -3.16 -4.72 8.61
N ASN A 44 -3.26 -5.96 9.07
CA ASN A 44 -3.18 -6.32 10.49
C ASN A 44 -1.74 -6.52 11.01
N TYR A 45 -0.73 -6.37 10.16
CA TYR A 45 0.67 -6.40 10.57
C TYR A 45 1.14 -5.05 11.11
N THR A 46 2.06 -5.09 12.07
CA THR A 46 2.61 -3.87 12.69
C THR A 46 3.92 -3.47 12.03
N PHE A 47 4.01 -2.23 11.57
CA PHE A 47 5.19 -1.62 10.97
C PHE A 47 5.46 -0.22 11.54
N VAL A 48 6.58 0.38 11.12
CA VAL A 48 6.82 1.81 11.33
C VAL A 48 5.93 2.61 10.40
N TRP A 49 5.31 3.66 10.93
CA TRP A 49 4.42 4.54 10.18
C TRP A 49 5.12 5.83 9.78
N ILE A 50 4.79 6.32 8.59
CA ILE A 50 5.18 7.65 8.10
C ILE A 50 3.92 8.50 8.10
N CYS A 51 3.98 9.67 8.75
CA CYS A 51 2.88 10.61 8.79
C CYS A 51 3.18 11.81 7.90
N GLU A 52 2.18 12.29 7.17
CA GLU A 52 2.21 13.58 6.52
C GLU A 52 1.66 14.65 7.47
N ARG A 53 2.23 15.86 7.42
CA ARG A 53 1.69 17.04 8.12
C ARG A 53 1.33 18.09 7.08
N ASN A 54 0.08 18.53 7.12
CA ASN A 54 -0.41 19.66 6.35
C ASN A 54 0.27 20.98 6.74
#